data_AF-A0A097R8D5-F1
#
_entry.id   AF-A0A097R8D5-F1
#
_cell.length_a   1.000
_cell.length_b   1.000
_cell.length_c   1.000
_cell.angle_alpha   90.00
_cell.angle_beta   90.00
_cell.angle_gamma   90.00
#
_symmetry.space_group_name_H-M   'P 1'
#
loop_
_entity.id
_entity.type
_entity.pdbx_description
1 polymer ?
#
loop_
_entity_poly.entity_id
_entity_poly.type
_entity_poly.pdbx_seq_one_letter_code
_entity_poly.pdbx_strand_id
1 'polypeptide(L)'
;MSTDELQKQIYVTPAEFSYLTGRSLKSVRNLMDRVQVPVHREGMIGSKRPKRFIMLQEYWEAVAHCRALITPEEKSFIDRLMRDKATYRRTTGNKHNAFKRTSHSALQSSHRS
;
A
#
# COMPACT_ATOMS: atom_id res chain seq x y z
N MET A 1 24.69 -1.69 -10.56
CA MET A 1 23.57 -2.41 -11.20
C MET A 1 22.76 -1.41 -11.97
N SER A 2 22.45 -1.73 -13.23
CA SER A 2 21.51 -0.96 -14.05
C SER A 2 20.07 -1.26 -13.64
N THR A 3 19.11 -0.40 -14.03
CA THR A 3 17.68 -0.63 -13.81
C THR A 3 17.20 -1.93 -14.45
N ASP A 4 17.73 -2.27 -15.63
CA ASP A 4 17.34 -3.45 -16.40
C ASP A 4 17.81 -4.74 -15.76
N GLU A 5 19.00 -4.71 -15.14
CA GLU A 5 19.49 -5.83 -14.33
C GLU A 5 18.63 -6.04 -13.09
N LEU A 6 18.21 -4.95 -12.44
CA LEU A 6 17.41 -4.99 -11.22
C LEU A 6 15.99 -5.52 -11.48
N GLN A 7 15.40 -5.20 -12.62
CA GLN A 7 14.06 -5.68 -13.00
C GLN A 7 14.01 -7.20 -13.26
N LYS A 8 15.14 -7.81 -13.63
CA LYS A 8 15.24 -9.26 -13.87
C LYS A 8 15.46 -10.07 -12.59
N GLN A 9 15.71 -9.42 -11.46
CA GLN A 9 15.92 -10.12 -10.19
C GLN A 9 14.61 -10.70 -9.66
N ILE A 10 14.72 -11.88 -9.05
CA ILE A 10 13.60 -12.54 -8.36
C ILE A 10 13.41 -11.91 -6.97
N TYR A 11 14.52 -11.73 -6.25
CA TYR A 11 14.54 -11.15 -4.90
C TYR A 11 15.24 -9.80 -4.93
N VAL A 12 14.56 -8.78 -4.43
CA VAL A 12 15.13 -7.43 -4.28
C VAL A 12 15.09 -6.97 -2.83
N THR A 13 16.08 -6.18 -2.45
CA THR A 13 16.09 -5.52 -1.14
C THR A 13 15.04 -4.41 -1.08
N PRO A 14 14.66 -3.95 0.13
CA PRO A 14 13.71 -2.85 0.27
C PRO A 14 14.18 -1.53 -0.37
N ALA A 15 15.50 -1.32 -0.45
CA ALA A 15 16.10 -0.13 -1.08
C ALA A 15 15.98 -0.20 -2.60
N GLU A 16 16.28 -1.35 -3.20
CA GLU A 16 16.12 -1.59 -4.63
C GLU A 16 14.65 -1.49 -5.06
N PHE A 17 13.74 -2.05 -4.26
CA PHE A 17 12.31 -1.92 -4.51
C PHE A 17 11.80 -0.47 -4.40
N SER A 18 12.34 0.29 -3.43
CA SER A 18 12.07 1.72 -3.28
C SER A 18 12.51 2.49 -4.54
N TYR A 19 13.68 2.17 -5.07
CA TYR A 19 14.19 2.76 -6.31
C TYR A 19 13.33 2.40 -7.53
N LEU A 20 12.93 1.13 -7.68
CA LEU A 20 12.10 0.67 -8.80
C LEU A 20 10.69 1.27 -8.81
N THR A 21 10.07 1.40 -7.63
CA THR A 21 8.67 1.83 -7.52
C THR A 21 8.49 3.31 -7.24
N GLY A 22 9.57 4.06 -7.02
CA GLY A 22 9.54 5.47 -6.63
C GLY A 22 8.95 5.71 -5.23
N ARG A 23 8.73 4.66 -4.44
CA ARG A 23 8.20 4.75 -3.07
C ARG A 23 9.30 5.07 -2.09
N SER A 24 8.98 5.74 -0.98
CA SER A 24 9.95 5.93 0.11
C SER A 24 10.27 4.62 0.81
N LEU A 25 11.52 4.48 1.29
CA LEU A 25 11.96 3.28 2.02
C LEU A 25 11.10 2.97 3.25
N LYS A 26 10.61 4.00 3.95
CA LYS A 26 9.66 3.85 5.07
C LYS A 26 8.34 3.24 4.61
N SER A 27 7.80 3.70 3.48
CA SER A 27 6.59 3.12 2.90
C SER A 27 6.79 1.67 2.50
N VAL A 28 7.94 1.33 1.90
CA VAL A 28 8.25 -0.05 1.51
C VAL A 28 8.30 -0.96 2.73
N ARG A 29 8.97 -0.54 3.80
CA ARG A 29 8.99 -1.32 5.06
C ARG A 29 7.59 -1.53 5.63
N ASN A 30 6.74 -0.49 5.61
CA ASN A 30 5.35 -0.63 6.04
C ASN A 30 4.55 -1.63 5.19
N LEU A 31 4.79 -1.69 3.87
CA LEU A 31 4.17 -2.70 3.00
C LEU A 31 4.60 -4.11 3.39
N MET A 32 5.89 -4.29 3.67
CA MET A 32 6.44 -5.58 4.10
C MET A 32 5.90 -6.01 5.47
N ASP A 33 5.82 -5.08 6.43
CA ASP A 33 5.33 -5.36 7.78
C ASP A 33 3.82 -5.72 7.78
N ARG A 34 3.05 -5.12 6.86
CA ARG A 34 1.61 -5.39 6.69
C ARG A 34 1.31 -6.56 5.74
N VAL A 35 2.33 -7.24 5.21
CA VAL A 35 2.18 -8.34 4.25
C VAL A 35 1.38 -7.91 3.00
N GLN A 36 1.56 -6.67 2.57
CA GLN A 36 0.91 -6.10 1.37
C GLN A 36 1.76 -6.29 0.10
N VAL A 37 2.97 -6.83 0.25
CA VAL A 37 3.84 -7.25 -0.84
C VAL A 37 4.35 -8.66 -0.53
N PRO A 38 4.66 -9.47 -1.55
CA PRO A 38 5.24 -10.79 -1.35
C PRO A 38 6.66 -10.66 -0.77
N VAL A 39 6.91 -11.29 0.38
CA VAL A 39 8.18 -11.19 1.11
C VAL A 39 8.75 -12.57 1.37
N HIS A 40 9.98 -12.79 0.90
CA HIS A 40 10.80 -13.92 1.28
C HIS A 40 11.62 -13.58 2.53
N ARG A 41 11.66 -14.50 3.49
CA ARG A 41 12.42 -14.36 4.74
C ARG A 41 13.55 -15.38 4.74
N GLU A 42 14.77 -14.88 4.67
CA GLU A 42 15.97 -15.71 4.74
C GLU A 42 16.56 -15.63 6.15
N GLY A 43 16.71 -16.79 6.80
CA GLY A 43 17.31 -16.89 8.13
C GLY A 43 17.02 -18.24 8.79
N MET A 44 17.85 -18.60 9.76
CA MET A 44 17.63 -19.79 10.59
C MET A 44 16.30 -19.69 11.33
N ILE A 45 15.61 -20.83 11.49
CA ILE A 45 14.43 -20.95 12.34
C ILE A 45 14.80 -20.42 13.73
N GLY A 46 14.10 -19.37 14.20
CA GLY A 46 14.34 -18.73 15.49
C GLY A 46 15.23 -17.47 15.47
N SER A 47 15.71 -17.00 14.32
CA SER A 47 16.46 -15.73 14.29
C SER A 47 15.56 -14.54 14.66
N LYS A 48 16.04 -13.67 15.57
CA LYS A 48 15.30 -12.46 16.01
C LYS A 48 15.04 -11.45 14.88
N ARG A 49 15.88 -11.44 13.84
CA ARG A 49 15.79 -10.52 12.70
C ARG A 49 16.19 -11.23 11.40
N PRO A 50 15.27 -12.00 10.78
CA PRO A 50 15.55 -12.59 9.48
C PRO A 50 15.76 -11.49 8.43
N LYS A 51 16.63 -11.75 7.45
CA LYS A 51 16.74 -10.88 6.28
C LYS A 51 15.46 -11.02 5.47
N ARG A 52 14.97 -9.90 4.95
CA ARG A 52 13.69 -9.84 4.24
C ARG A 52 13.93 -9.29 2.85
N PHE A 53 13.49 -10.04 1.85
CA PHE A 53 13.56 -9.67 0.45
C PHE A 53 12.15 -9.62 -0.12
N ILE A 54 11.92 -8.72 -1.06
CA ILE A 54 10.66 -8.61 -1.78
C ILE A 54 10.76 -9.48 -3.02
N MET A 55 9.74 -10.30 -3.28
CA MET A 55 9.69 -11.14 -4.48
C MET A 55 9.12 -10.29 -5.62
N LEU A 56 10.01 -9.80 -6.47
CA LEU A 56 9.68 -8.77 -7.45
C LEU A 56 8.75 -9.29 -8.54
N GLN A 57 8.98 -10.52 -9.01
CA GLN A 57 8.16 -11.11 -10.08
C GLN A 57 6.73 -11.37 -9.60
N GLU A 58 6.54 -11.96 -8.41
CA GLU A 58 5.22 -12.15 -7.82
C GLU A 58 4.49 -10.81 -7.60
N TYR A 59 5.22 -9.77 -7.23
CA TYR A 59 4.65 -8.42 -7.13
C TYR A 59 4.13 -7.92 -8.49
N TRP A 60 4.90 -8.07 -9.57
CA TRP A 60 4.49 -7.64 -10.90
C TRP A 60 3.33 -8.46 -11.45
N GLU A 61 3.31 -9.77 -11.21
CA GLU A 61 2.19 -10.65 -11.56
C GLU A 61 0.91 -10.21 -10.84
N ALA A 62 0.98 -9.94 -9.54
CA ALA A 62 -0.16 -9.42 -8.78
C ALA A 62 -0.65 -8.07 -9.32
N VAL A 63 0.27 -7.17 -9.70
CA VAL A 63 -0.09 -5.88 -10.33
C VAL A 63 -0.74 -6.08 -11.70
N ALA A 64 -0.20 -6.97 -12.53
CA ALA A 64 -0.75 -7.27 -13.85
C ALA A 64 -2.14 -7.89 -13.74
N HIS A 65 -2.33 -8.84 -12.82
CA HIS A 65 -3.62 -9.45 -12.53
C HIS A 65 -4.64 -8.41 -12.07
N CYS A 66 -4.29 -7.57 -11.10
CA CYS A 66 -5.18 -6.48 -10.65
C CYS A 66 -5.52 -5.50 -11.78
N ARG A 67 -4.59 -5.22 -12.70
CA ARG A 67 -4.85 -4.38 -13.88
C ARG A 67 -5.78 -5.05 -14.89
N ALA A 68 -5.68 -6.36 -15.06
CA ALA A 68 -6.55 -7.12 -15.95
C ALA A 68 -8.01 -7.17 -15.45
N LEU A 69 -8.22 -7.07 -14.13
CA LEU A 69 -9.55 -7.02 -13.53
C LEU A 69 -10.27 -5.68 -13.70
N ILE A 70 -9.55 -4.61 -14.04
CA ILE A 70 -10.11 -3.27 -14.15
C ILE A 70 -10.73 -3.08 -15.54
N THR A 71 -12.02 -2.74 -15.58
CA THR A 71 -12.72 -2.41 -16.82
C THR A 71 -12.18 -1.11 -17.45
N PRO A 72 -12.32 -0.91 -18.77
CA PRO A 72 -11.92 0.34 -19.43
C PRO A 72 -12.57 1.59 -18.80
N GLU A 73 -13.81 1.48 -18.36
CA GLU A 73 -14.56 2.54 -17.67
C GLU A 73 -13.94 2.87 -16.31
N GLU A 74 -13.65 1.87 -15.50
CA GLU A 74 -12.99 2.03 -14.19
C GLU A 74 -11.58 2.61 -14.35
N LYS A 75 -10.83 2.16 -15.35
CA LYS A 75 -9.51 2.71 -15.67
C LYS A 75 -9.61 4.20 -15.99
N SER A 76 -10.55 4.58 -16.85
CA SER A 76 -10.80 5.99 -17.21
C SER A 76 -11.20 6.84 -16.00
N PHE A 77 -11.98 6.26 -15.09
CA PHE A 77 -12.35 6.90 -13.83
C PHE A 77 -11.15 7.10 -12.89
N ILE A 78 -10.32 6.06 -12.71
CA ILE A 78 -9.09 6.12 -11.90
C ILE A 78 -8.11 7.15 -12.47
N ASP A 79 -7.90 7.16 -13.78
CA ASP A 79 -7.01 8.11 -14.44
C ASP A 79 -7.48 9.56 -14.23
N ARG A 80 -8.79 9.81 -14.31
CA ARG A 80 -9.39 11.12 -13.99
C ARG A 80 -9.20 11.50 -12.53
N LEU A 81 -9.39 10.53 -11.61
CA LEU A 81 -9.19 10.71 -10.17
C LEU A 81 -7.75 11.11 -9.82
N MET A 82 -6.76 10.52 -10.51
CA MET A 82 -5.33 10.79 -10.27
C MET A 82 -4.87 12.13 -10.86
N ARG A 83 -5.51 12.60 -11.94
CA ARG A 83 -5.15 13.88 -12.61
C ARG A 83 -5.80 15.10 -11.97
N ASP A 84 -7.07 14.99 -11.57
CA ASP A 84 -7.84 16.14 -11.11
C ASP A 84 -8.10 16.11 -9.59
N LYS A 85 -7.48 17.06 -8.88
CA LYS A 85 -7.63 17.25 -7.44
C LYS A 85 -9.08 17.62 -7.06
N ALA A 86 -9.85 18.27 -7.95
CA ALA A 86 -11.26 18.57 -7.69
C ALA A 86 -12.12 17.30 -7.74
N THR A 87 -11.91 16.45 -8.75
CA THR A 87 -12.53 15.12 -8.83
C THR A 87 -12.16 14.25 -7.62
N TYR A 88 -10.89 14.24 -7.20
CA TYR A 88 -10.45 13.55 -5.99
C TYR A 88 -11.15 14.06 -4.72
N ARG A 89 -11.22 15.37 -4.52
CA ARG A 89 -11.92 15.97 -3.36
C ARG A 89 -13.41 15.67 -3.36
N ARG A 90 -14.08 15.69 -4.53
CA ARG A 90 -15.51 15.40 -4.63
C ARG A 90 -15.84 13.94 -4.26
N THR A 91 -14.99 13.01 -4.68
CA THR A 91 -15.19 11.57 -4.44
C THR A 91 -14.76 11.11 -3.04
N THR A 92 -13.69 11.70 -2.47
CA THR A 92 -13.14 11.29 -1.15
C THR A 92 -13.54 12.21 0.01
N GLY A 93 -13.87 13.48 -0.26
CA GLY A 93 -14.08 14.52 0.75
C GLY A 93 -15.30 14.33 1.64
N ASN A 94 -16.34 13.62 1.20
CA ASN A 94 -17.56 13.40 1.99
C ASN A 94 -17.46 12.28 3.03
N LYS A 95 -16.47 11.39 2.95
CA LYS A 95 -16.39 10.20 3.84
C LYS A 95 -15.53 10.41 5.10
N HIS A 96 -14.75 11.49 5.19
CA HIS A 96 -13.93 11.78 6.37
C HIS A 96 -14.74 12.21 7.62
N ASN A 97 -16.01 12.58 7.46
CA ASN A 97 -16.90 12.94 8.57
C ASN A 97 -17.66 11.76 9.17
N ALA A 98 -17.66 10.58 8.53
CA ALA A 98 -18.43 9.43 9.02
C ALA A 98 -17.78 8.72 10.23
N PHE A 99 -16.47 8.90 10.46
CA PHE A 99 -15.72 8.24 11.53
C PHE A 99 -15.18 9.19 12.61
N LYS A 100 -15.65 10.44 12.65
CA LYS A 100 -15.34 11.35 13.75
C LYS A 100 -16.63 11.80 14.41
N ARG A 101 -16.76 11.45 15.69
CA ARG A 101 -17.70 11.95 16.73
C ARG A 101 -18.90 11.06 17.06
N THR A 102 -18.62 9.87 17.58
CA THR A 102 -19.47 9.24 18.61
C THR A 102 -18.58 8.80 19.77
N SER A 103 -17.95 9.74 20.47
CA SER A 103 -17.17 9.42 21.67
C SER A 103 -17.23 10.48 22.78
N HIS A 104 -18.17 11.42 22.76
CA HIS A 104 -18.26 12.44 23.83
C HIS A 104 -19.67 12.97 24.16
N SER A 105 -20.76 12.26 23.83
CA SER A 105 -22.12 12.68 24.24
C SER A 105 -22.91 11.63 25.03
N ALA A 106 -22.33 10.49 25.40
CA ALA A 106 -23.02 9.44 26.15
C ALA A 106 -22.71 9.41 27.67
N LEU A 107 -21.98 10.40 28.21
CA LEU A 107 -21.50 10.41 29.60
C LEU A 107 -21.90 11.65 30.42
N GLN A 108 -22.89 12.45 29.98
CA GLN A 108 -23.35 13.65 30.72
C GLN A 108 -24.86 13.69 31.00
N SER A 109 -25.56 12.56 31.06
CA SER A 109 -26.99 12.54 31.43
C SER A 109 -27.34 11.65 32.62
N SER A 110 -26.36 11.22 33.42
CA SER A 110 -26.61 10.39 34.59
C SER A 110 -25.90 10.93 35.82
N HIS A 111 -26.29 12.14 36.27
CA HIS A 111 -26.19 12.60 37.67
C HIS A 111 -26.93 13.95 37.79
N ARG A 112 -28.26 13.87 37.88
CA ARG A 112 -29.11 14.88 38.52
C ARG A 112 -30.45 14.23 38.86
N SER A 113 -30.52 13.67 40.06
CA SER A 113 -31.74 13.44 40.84
C SER A 113 -31.31 13.46 42.30
#